data_AF-A0A2M7BKN8-F1
#
_entry.id   AF-A0A2M7BKN8-F1
#
_cell.length_a   1.000
_cell.length_b   1.000
_cell.length_c   1.000
_cell.angle_alpha   90.00
_cell.angle_beta   90.00
_cell.angle_gamma   90.00
#
_symmetry.space_group_name_H-M   'P 1'
#
loop_
_entity.id
_entity.type
_entity.pdbx_description
1 polymer ?
#
loop_
_entity_poly.entity_id
_entity_poly.type
_entity_poly.pdbx_seq_one_letter_code
_entity_poly.pdbx_strand_id
1 'polypeptide(L)'
;MGSRSKVLVIDSSYETCAEAVARAFAAFPLEIRGKNVVVKVNALRACDPDREAIVTHPALLRAVIERLKTMAPNQIIVGDSVGTESYGNSQHIFGSSLFHVGSLNSSLPPMR
;
A
#
# COMPACT_ATOMS: atom_id res chain seq x y z
N MET A 1 -24.68 2.16 -21.47
CA MET A 1 -23.36 1.82 -22.05
C MET A 1 -22.51 1.19 -20.96
N GLY A 2 -22.20 -0.10 -21.06
CA GLY A 2 -21.34 -0.77 -20.08
C GLY A 2 -19.92 -0.18 -20.13
N SER A 3 -19.31 0.08 -18.97
CA SER A 3 -17.94 0.59 -18.93
C SER A 3 -17.00 -0.44 -19.56
N ARG A 4 -16.28 -0.07 -20.63
CA ARG A 4 -15.18 -0.89 -21.14
C ARG A 4 -14.11 -1.00 -20.06
N SER A 5 -13.62 -2.21 -19.82
CA SER A 5 -12.43 -2.43 -19.01
C SER A 5 -11.27 -1.63 -19.60
N LYS A 6 -10.59 -0.85 -18.75
CA LYS A 6 -9.44 -0.02 -19.11
C LYS A 6 -8.23 -0.54 -18.34
N VAL A 7 -7.12 -0.72 -19.04
CA VAL A 7 -5.82 -1.11 -18.47
C VAL A 7 -4.81 -0.03 -18.81
N LEU A 8 -3.91 0.27 -17.87
CA LEU A 8 -2.80 1.20 -18.05
C LEU A 8 -1.50 0.47 -17.72
N VAL A 9 -0.54 0.54 -18.62
CA VAL A 9 0.83 0.04 -18.43
C VAL A 9 1.77 1.23 -18.57
N ILE A 10 2.66 1.41 -17.60
CA ILE A 10 3.64 2.51 -17.56
C ILE A 10 4.99 1.91 -17.21
N ASP A 11 6.01 2.17 -18.04
CA ASP A 11 7.39 1.90 -17.67
C ASP A 11 7.83 2.84 -16.55
N SER A 12 8.46 2.27 -15.51
CA SER A 12 8.87 2.99 -14.31
C SER A 12 9.96 2.21 -13.56
N SER A 13 10.69 2.92 -12.70
CA SER A 13 11.57 2.36 -11.69
C SER A 13 11.11 2.75 -10.27
N TYR A 14 11.76 2.26 -9.22
CA TYR A 14 11.42 2.67 -7.85
C TYR A 14 11.83 4.12 -7.54
N GLU A 15 12.83 4.66 -8.22
CA GLU A 15 13.25 6.07 -8.14
C GLU A 15 12.23 7.01 -8.79
N THR A 16 11.53 6.54 -9.82
CA THR A 16 10.61 7.34 -10.66
C THR A 16 9.13 7.02 -10.45
N CYS A 17 8.81 6.04 -9.59
CA CYS A 17 7.46 5.51 -9.42
C CYS A 17 6.42 6.54 -8.98
N ALA A 18 6.81 7.65 -8.36
CA ALA A 18 5.89 8.72 -7.99
C ALA A 18 5.12 9.28 -9.19
N GLU A 19 5.77 9.44 -10.35
CA GLU A 19 5.11 9.92 -11.57
C GLU A 19 4.14 8.87 -12.12
N ALA A 20 4.55 7.60 -12.15
CA ALA A 20 3.69 6.50 -12.57
C ALA A 20 2.43 6.38 -11.69
N VAL A 21 2.59 6.54 -10.37
CA VAL A 21 1.47 6.57 -9.42
C VAL A 21 0.54 7.75 -9.71
N ALA A 22 1.07 8.97 -9.90
CA ALA A 22 0.25 10.14 -10.22
C ALA A 22 -0.56 9.93 -11.50
N ARG A 23 0.06 9.37 -12.55
CA ARG A 23 -0.60 9.03 -13.82
C ARG A 23 -1.67 7.96 -13.65
N ALA A 24 -1.45 6.95 -12.81
CA ALA A 24 -2.45 5.93 -12.50
C ALA A 24 -3.69 6.55 -11.85
N PHE A 25 -3.52 7.40 -10.82
CA PHE A 25 -4.65 8.08 -10.17
C PHE A 25 -5.39 9.06 -11.10
N ALA A 26 -4.70 9.67 -12.06
CA ALA A 26 -5.35 10.50 -13.08
C ALA A 26 -6.16 9.66 -14.09
N ALA A 27 -5.64 8.49 -14.47
CA ALA A 27 -6.30 7.59 -15.40
C ALA A 27 -7.49 6.84 -14.79
N PHE A 28 -7.48 6.64 -13.48
CA PHE A 28 -8.49 5.96 -12.67
C PHE A 28 -8.89 6.86 -11.48
N PRO A 29 -9.70 7.90 -11.71
CA PRO A 29 -10.09 8.84 -10.66
C PRO A 29 -10.87 8.13 -9.54
N LEU A 30 -10.59 8.50 -8.29
CA LEU A 30 -11.21 7.95 -7.09
C LEU A 30 -11.76 9.09 -6.22
N GLU A 31 -13.02 8.97 -5.78
CA GLU A 31 -13.64 9.89 -4.84
C GLU A 31 -13.46 9.38 -3.40
N ILE A 32 -12.38 9.81 -2.73
CA ILE A 32 -12.01 9.30 -1.40
C ILE A 32 -12.00 10.34 -0.28
N ARG A 33 -12.37 11.59 -0.58
CA ARG A 33 -12.42 12.65 0.44
C ARG A 33 -13.31 12.24 1.61
N GLY A 34 -12.77 12.34 2.83
CA GLY A 34 -13.48 11.96 4.06
C GLY A 34 -13.76 10.46 4.21
N LYS A 35 -13.23 9.59 3.34
CA LYS A 35 -13.37 8.13 3.47
C LYS A 35 -12.19 7.53 4.24
N ASN A 36 -12.42 6.39 4.88
CA ASN A 36 -11.33 5.53 5.36
C ASN A 36 -10.82 4.70 4.19
N VAL A 37 -9.52 4.75 3.93
CA VAL A 37 -8.88 4.07 2.80
C VAL A 37 -7.94 3.00 3.33
N VAL A 38 -8.07 1.79 2.82
CA VAL A 38 -7.13 0.70 3.10
C VAL A 38 -6.24 0.50 1.87
N VAL A 39 -4.93 0.63 2.07
CA VAL A 39 -3.92 0.27 1.07
C VAL A 39 -3.45 -1.14 1.35
N LYS A 40 -3.85 -2.08 0.50
CA LYS A 40 -3.43 -3.47 0.60
C LYS A 40 -2.08 -3.66 -0.09
N VAL A 41 -1.08 -4.13 0.66
CA VAL A 41 0.27 -4.40 0.14
C VAL A 41 0.58 -5.88 0.22
N ASN A 42 1.51 -6.34 -0.62
CA ASN A 42 2.15 -7.64 -0.46
C ASN A 42 3.23 -7.52 0.61
N ALA A 43 3.14 -8.33 1.67
CA ALA A 43 4.04 -8.34 2.82
C ALA A 43 4.27 -9.77 3.32
N LEU A 44 4.55 -10.71 2.40
CA LEU A 44 4.57 -12.14 2.71
C LEU A 44 5.72 -12.54 3.64
N ARG A 45 6.88 -11.87 3.51
CA ARG A 45 8.10 -12.11 4.28
C ARG A 45 8.96 -10.85 4.29
N ALA A 46 9.67 -10.61 5.39
CA ALA A 46 10.73 -9.59 5.40
C ALA A 46 11.90 -10.06 4.52
N CYS A 47 12.25 -9.27 3.50
CA CYS A 47 13.34 -9.56 2.57
C CYS A 47 13.93 -8.27 2.01
N ASP A 48 15.01 -8.40 1.24
CA ASP A 48 15.55 -7.29 0.44
C ASP A 48 14.63 -7.04 -0.77
N PRO A 49 13.92 -5.90 -0.84
CA PRO A 49 12.93 -5.65 -1.89
C PRO A 49 13.57 -5.40 -3.27
N ASP A 50 14.87 -5.08 -3.32
CA ASP A 50 15.59 -4.88 -4.58
C ASP A 50 16.09 -6.19 -5.19
N ARG A 51 16.17 -7.24 -4.36
CA ARG A 51 16.66 -8.57 -4.77
C ARG A 51 15.55 -9.60 -4.86
N GLU A 52 14.49 -9.43 -4.08
CA GLU A 52 13.42 -10.40 -3.91
C GLU A 52 12.04 -9.74 -4.06
N ALA A 53 11.28 -10.15 -5.08
CA ALA A 53 9.94 -9.63 -5.38
C ALA A 53 8.84 -10.23 -4.47
N ILE A 54 9.11 -10.36 -3.17
CA ILE A 54 8.23 -11.00 -2.17
C ILE A 54 7.44 -9.93 -1.37
N VAL A 55 8.02 -8.75 -1.19
CA VAL A 55 7.41 -7.61 -0.50
C VAL A 55 7.19 -6.45 -1.46
N THR A 56 6.15 -5.65 -1.23
CA THR A 56 5.95 -4.40 -1.98
C THR A 56 7.06 -3.44 -1.64
N HIS A 57 7.73 -2.90 -2.67
CA HIS A 57 8.85 -2.00 -2.47
C HIS A 57 8.42 -0.74 -1.68
N PRO A 58 9.16 -0.33 -0.62
CA PRO A 58 8.78 0.80 0.24
C PRO A 58 8.61 2.13 -0.51
N ALA A 59 9.40 2.37 -1.56
CA ALA A 59 9.28 3.58 -2.39
C ALA A 59 7.91 3.68 -3.08
N LEU A 60 7.38 2.56 -3.59
CA LEU A 60 6.07 2.52 -4.22
C LEU A 60 4.96 2.77 -3.20
N LEU A 61 5.04 2.12 -2.03
CA LEU A 61 4.10 2.35 -0.93
C LEU A 61 4.11 3.83 -0.52
N ARG A 62 5.29 4.44 -0.36
CA ARG A 62 5.43 5.87 -0.05
C ARG A 62 4.71 6.73 -1.07
N ALA A 63 4.98 6.52 -2.36
CA ALA A 63 4.40 7.29 -3.45
C ALA A 63 2.86 7.21 -3.45
N VAL A 64 2.30 6.02 -3.21
CA VAL A 64 0.85 5.81 -3.10
C VAL A 64 0.26 6.56 -1.90
N ILE A 65 0.89 6.44 -0.73
CA ILE A 65 0.40 7.09 0.50
C ILE A 65 0.43 8.61 0.37
N GLU A 66 1.53 9.18 -0.14
CA GLU A 66 1.63 10.62 -0.37
C GLU A 66 0.57 11.09 -1.39
N ARG A 67 0.33 10.33 -2.46
CA ARG A 67 -0.76 10.66 -3.40
C ARG A 67 -2.12 10.65 -2.73
N LEU A 68 -2.44 9.63 -1.93
CA LEU A 68 -3.71 9.52 -1.21
C LEU A 68 -3.92 10.67 -0.21
N LYS A 69 -2.88 11.10 0.51
CA LYS A 69 -2.96 12.23 1.45
C LYS A 69 -3.46 13.51 0.76
N THR A 70 -3.02 13.78 -0.48
CA THR A 70 -3.47 14.97 -1.24
C THR A 70 -4.97 14.97 -1.55
N MET A 71 -5.64 13.82 -1.43
CA MET A 71 -7.07 13.65 -1.73
C MET A 71 -7.96 13.79 -0.47
N ALA A 72 -7.37 14.13 0.68
CA ALA A 72 -8.02 14.35 1.97
C ALA A 72 -8.95 13.20 2.44
N PRO A 73 -8.48 11.94 2.51
CA PRO A 73 -9.21 10.88 3.18
C PRO A 73 -9.34 11.17 4.68
N ASN A 74 -10.32 10.54 5.34
CA ASN A 74 -10.44 10.62 6.80
C ASN A 74 -9.31 9.84 7.50
N GLN A 75 -8.95 8.68 6.94
CA GLN A 75 -7.89 7.82 7.47
C GLN A 75 -7.27 7.00 6.34
N ILE A 76 -5.99 6.69 6.46
CA ILE A 76 -5.30 5.72 5.59
C ILE A 76 -4.74 4.60 6.48
N ILE A 77 -5.06 3.36 6.14
CA ILE A 77 -4.60 2.16 6.83
C ILE A 77 -3.80 1.33 5.83
N VAL A 78 -2.58 0.94 6.19
CA VAL A 78 -1.80 -0.01 5.38
C VAL A 78 -2.11 -1.41 5.89
N GLY A 79 -2.78 -2.19 5.06
CA GLY A 79 -3.15 -3.58 5.33
C GLY A 79 -2.15 -4.53 4.70
N ASP A 80 -1.63 -5.44 5.51
CA ASP A 80 -0.82 -6.60 5.11
C ASP A 80 -1.69 -7.66 4.42
N SER A 81 -1.10 -8.35 3.42
CA SER A 81 -1.67 -9.56 2.85
C SER A 81 -1.05 -10.78 3.53
N VAL A 82 -1.89 -11.54 4.25
CA VAL A 82 -1.54 -12.73 5.04
C VAL A 82 -0.58 -13.70 4.34
N GLY A 83 0.69 -13.65 4.73
CA GLY A 83 1.65 -14.76 4.60
C GLY A 83 1.76 -15.48 5.94
N THR A 84 1.74 -16.82 5.93
CA THR A 84 1.70 -17.69 7.11
C THR A 84 2.84 -17.50 8.13
N GLU A 85 3.90 -16.76 7.78
CA GLU A 85 5.13 -16.66 8.57
C GLU A 85 5.28 -15.35 9.35
N SER A 86 4.44 -14.33 9.15
CA SER A 86 4.61 -13.01 9.81
C SER A 86 3.29 -12.29 10.13
N TYR A 87 2.27 -13.06 10.53
CA TYR A 87 0.93 -12.56 10.84
C TYR A 87 0.96 -11.35 11.79
N GLY A 88 0.38 -10.24 11.35
CA GLY A 88 0.12 -9.06 12.19
C GLY A 88 1.33 -8.17 12.47
N ASN A 89 2.50 -8.40 11.86
CA ASN A 89 3.73 -7.67 12.19
C ASN A 89 4.27 -6.81 11.03
N SER A 90 3.40 -6.01 10.41
CA SER A 90 3.78 -5.09 9.33
C SER A 90 4.84 -4.07 9.76
N GLN A 91 4.86 -3.72 11.05
CA GLN A 91 5.92 -2.90 11.64
C GLN A 91 7.30 -3.55 11.53
N HIS A 92 7.41 -4.87 11.68
CA HIS A 92 8.69 -5.57 11.52
C HIS A 92 9.11 -5.69 10.04
N ILE A 93 8.15 -5.81 9.12
CA ILE A 93 8.41 -5.92 7.69
C ILE A 93 8.84 -4.57 7.09
N PHE A 94 8.23 -3.47 7.53
CA PHE A 94 8.50 -2.13 7.01
C PHE A 94 9.35 -1.25 7.94
N GLY A 95 9.69 -1.70 9.16
CA GLY A 95 10.22 -0.88 10.25
C GLY A 95 11.63 -0.30 10.04
N SER A 96 12.41 -0.86 9.12
CA SER A 96 13.67 -0.27 8.65
C SER A 96 13.46 0.95 7.75
N SER A 97 12.22 1.18 7.30
CA SER A 97 11.78 2.36 6.56
C SER A 97 10.86 3.21 7.43
N LEU A 98 11.29 4.44 7.76
CA LEU A 98 10.57 5.43 8.56
C LEU A 98 9.08 5.58 8.17
N PHE A 99 8.21 4.80 8.82
CA PHE A 99 6.76 4.92 8.75
C PHE A 99 6.18 4.64 10.14
N HIS A 100 5.41 5.60 10.67
CA HIS A 100 4.62 5.37 11.87
C HIS A 100 3.39 4.53 11.48
N VAL A 101 3.51 3.21 11.62
CA VAL A 101 2.36 2.30 11.51
C VAL A 101 1.54 2.50 12.78
N GLY A 102 0.44 3.26 12.66
CA GLY A 102 -0.49 3.49 13.76
C GLY A 102 -0.98 2.17 14.36
N SER A 103 -1.00 2.12 15.70
CA SER A 103 -1.35 0.97 16.54
C SER A 103 -2.47 0.12 15.94
N LEU A 104 -2.15 -1.12 15.57
CA LEU A 104 -3.16 -2.15 15.33
C LEU A 104 -3.86 -2.39 16.67
N ASN A 105 -5.14 -2.06 16.73
CA ASN A 105 -5.95 -2.38 17.90
C ASN A 105 -6.09 -3.91 17.94
N SER A 106 -5.37 -4.56 18.85
CA SER A 106 -5.35 -6.01 19.06
C SER A 106 -6.61 -6.47 19.79
N SER A 107 -7.78 -6.24 19.20
CA SER A 107 -9.08 -6.67 19.74
C SER A 107 -9.72 -7.74 18.84
N LEU A 108 -8.97 -8.79 18.52
CA LEU A 108 -9.55 -10.05 18.06
C LEU A 108 -9.44 -11.06 19.21
N PRO A 109 -10.56 -11.66 19.67
CA PRO A 109 -10.51 -12.66 20.71
C PRO A 109 -9.75 -13.92 20.22
N PRO A 110 -9.07 -14.65 21.12
CA PRO A 110 -8.35 -15.86 20.75
C PRO A 110 -9.33 -16.88 20.15
N MET A 111 -9.03 -17.36 18.95
CA MET A 111 -9.71 -18.52 18.38
C MET A 111 -9.35 -19.75 19.22
N ARG A 112 -10.39 -20.43 19.69
CA ARG A 112 -10.30 -21.76 20.31
C ARG A 112 -9.87 -22.81 19.29
#